data_AF-A0A7T8KKP4-F1
#
_entry.id   AF-A0A7T8KKP4-F1
#
_cell.length_a   1.000
_cell.length_b   1.000
_cell.length_c   1.000
_cell.angle_alpha   90.00
_cell.angle_beta   90.00
_cell.angle_gamma   90.00
#
_symmetry.space_group_name_H-M   'P 1'
#
loop_
_entity.id
_entity.type
_entity.pdbx_description
1 polymer ?
#
loop_
_entity_poly.entity_id
_entity_poly.type
_entity_poly.pdbx_seq_one_letter_code
_entity_poly.pdbx_strand_id
1 'polypeptide(L)'
;IQCGAPAEIPNSIINLRNQSLVFESQVQYECKRGYILAGRSVLTCDVDGRWDGPPPHCEPIYCQEPPPIRQGGLTLSTNST
;
A
#
# COMPACT_ATOMS: atom_id res chain seq x y z
N ILE A 1 -9.52 -12.50 22.20
CA ILE A 1 -10.08 -11.52 21.25
C ILE A 1 -9.35 -11.70 19.94
N GLN A 2 -10.08 -11.86 18.84
CA GLN A 2 -9.51 -12.15 17.53
C GLN A 2 -10.10 -11.19 16.51
N CYS A 3 -9.23 -10.51 15.77
CA CYS A 3 -9.60 -9.67 14.66
C CYS A 3 -10.05 -10.48 13.45
N GLY A 4 -10.88 -9.86 12.62
CA GLY A 4 -11.20 -10.39 11.31
C GLY A 4 -9.97 -10.46 10.40
N ALA A 5 -10.11 -11.18 9.28
CA ALA A 5 -9.09 -11.18 8.24
C ALA A 5 -8.74 -9.73 7.84
N PRO A 6 -7.45 -9.40 7.62
CA PRO A 6 -7.06 -8.08 7.13
C PRO A 6 -7.77 -7.75 5.82
N ALA A 7 -8.12 -6.48 5.61
CA ALA A 7 -8.76 -6.07 4.36
C ALA A 7 -7.80 -6.28 3.18
N GLU A 8 -8.33 -6.84 2.08
CA GLU A 8 -7.59 -7.01 0.84
C GLU A 8 -7.58 -5.69 0.06
N ILE A 9 -6.38 -5.20 -0.27
CA ILE A 9 -6.18 -3.94 -1.01
C ILE A 9 -5.54 -4.27 -2.36
N PRO A 10 -6.00 -3.69 -3.47
CA PRO A 10 -5.40 -3.90 -4.79
C PRO A 10 -3.95 -3.42 -4.80
N ASN A 11 -3.11 -4.14 -5.55
CA ASN A 11 -1.68 -3.86 -5.66
C ASN A 11 -0.93 -3.83 -4.32
N SER A 12 -1.46 -4.51 -3.29
CA SER A 12 -0.80 -4.68 -2.00
C SER A 12 -0.26 -6.10 -1.78
N ILE A 13 0.60 -6.23 -0.78
CA ILE A 13 1.15 -7.44 -0.20
C ILE A 13 0.87 -7.34 1.30
N ILE A 14 0.24 -8.37 1.88
CA ILE A 14 -0.19 -8.40 3.28
C ILE A 14 0.73 -9.35 4.04
N ASN A 15 1.40 -8.84 5.08
CA ASN A 15 2.33 -9.59 5.92
C ASN A 15 1.82 -9.62 7.37
N LEU A 16 1.36 -10.78 7.84
CA LEU A 16 0.94 -10.98 9.23
C LEU A 16 2.15 -11.30 10.12
N ARG A 17 2.41 -10.48 11.14
CA ARG A 17 3.41 -10.81 12.16
C ARG A 17 2.91 -11.99 12.99
N ASN A 18 3.69 -13.07 13.02
CA ASN A 18 3.42 -14.32 13.75
C ASN A 18 2.22 -15.14 13.25
N GLN A 19 1.71 -14.87 12.03
CA GLN A 19 0.59 -15.62 11.42
C GLN A 19 -0.66 -15.72 12.32
N SER A 20 -0.86 -14.74 13.22
CA SER A 20 -1.94 -14.71 14.19
C SER A 20 -2.79 -13.46 14.02
N LEU A 21 -4.07 -13.55 14.41
CA LEU A 21 -5.07 -12.47 14.33
C LEU A 21 -5.58 -12.07 15.72
N VAL A 22 -4.86 -12.43 16.78
CA VAL A 22 -5.28 -12.14 18.16
C VAL A 22 -4.92 -10.72 18.59
N PHE A 23 -5.46 -10.26 19.73
CA PHE A 23 -5.08 -9.00 20.36
C PHE A 23 -3.55 -8.78 20.36
N GLU A 24 -3.11 -7.56 20.05
CA GLU A 24 -1.70 -7.14 19.85
C GLU A 24 -0.97 -7.74 18.63
N SER A 25 -1.61 -8.62 17.85
CA SER A 25 -1.06 -9.02 16.55
C SER A 25 -1.00 -7.83 15.59
N GLN A 26 -0.02 -7.84 14.69
CA GLN A 26 0.23 -6.76 13.74
C GLN A 26 0.14 -7.29 12.32
N VAL A 27 -0.55 -6.56 11.46
CA VAL A 27 -0.53 -6.74 10.02
C VAL A 27 0.22 -5.60 9.37
N GLN A 28 1.13 -5.94 8.46
CA GLN A 28 1.89 -4.99 7.68
C GLN A 28 1.45 -5.01 6.22
N TYR A 29 1.11 -3.85 5.70
CA TYR A 29 0.74 -3.60 4.33
C TYR A 29 1.91 -3.01 3.56
N GLU A 30 2.18 -3.60 2.40
CA GLU A 30 3.21 -3.16 1.47
C GLU A 30 2.62 -3.05 0.08
N CYS A 31 2.98 -2.01 -0.68
CA CYS A 31 2.54 -1.88 -2.05
C CYS A 31 3.49 -2.57 -3.02
N LYS A 32 2.94 -3.18 -4.07
CA LYS A 32 3.71 -3.74 -5.18
C LYS A 32 4.53 -2.63 -5.84
N ARG A 33 5.62 -3.02 -6.50
CA ARG A 33 6.49 -2.11 -7.26
C ARG A 33 5.67 -1.26 -8.23
N GLY A 34 5.96 0.04 -8.27
CA GLY A 34 5.22 1.03 -9.07
C GLY A 34 4.05 1.68 -8.34
N TYR A 35 3.80 1.30 -7.09
CA TYR A 35 2.80 1.92 -6.22
C TYR A 35 3.44 2.40 -4.91
N ILE A 36 2.89 3.46 -4.33
CA ILE A 36 3.25 4.02 -3.03
C ILE A 36 2.09 3.82 -2.06
N LEU A 37 2.42 3.49 -0.80
CA LEU A 37 1.42 3.29 0.23
C LEU A 37 0.93 4.64 0.77
N ALA A 38 -0.37 4.86 0.70
CA ALA A 38 -1.06 5.98 1.31
C ALA A 38 -1.81 5.49 2.57
N GLY A 39 -1.41 6.01 3.74
CA GLY A 39 -1.96 5.64 5.04
C GLY A 39 -0.95 4.90 5.93
N ARG A 40 -1.46 4.19 6.94
CA ARG A 40 -0.64 3.51 7.94
C ARG A 40 -0.20 2.14 7.41
N SER A 41 1.11 1.88 7.39
CA SER A 41 1.67 0.60 6.89
C SER A 41 1.50 -0.57 7.84
N VAL A 42 1.24 -0.31 9.12
CA VAL A 42 1.03 -1.34 10.13
C VAL A 42 -0.26 -1.05 10.87
N LEU A 43 -1.12 -2.05 10.98
CA LEU A 43 -2.29 -2.04 11.84
C LEU A 43 -2.14 -3.09 12.93
N THR A 44 -2.64 -2.79 14.12
CA THR A 44 -2.59 -3.64 15.31
C THR A 44 -3.99 -4.10 15.66
N CYS A 45 -4.14 -5.37 16.05
CA CYS A 45 -5.42 -5.90 16.49
C CYS A 45 -5.75 -5.39 17.89
N ASP A 46 -6.82 -4.61 18.00
CA ASP A 46 -7.27 -3.96 19.23
C ASP A 46 -8.19 -4.87 20.07
N VAL A 47 -8.46 -4.46 21.31
CA VAL A 47 -9.33 -5.17 22.26
C VAL A 47 -10.77 -5.32 21.76
N ASP A 48 -11.19 -4.50 20.81
CA ASP A 48 -12.53 -4.59 20.22
C ASP A 48 -12.63 -5.67 19.12
N GLY A 49 -11.56 -6.43 18.87
CA GLY A 49 -11.50 -7.41 17.78
C GLY A 49 -11.51 -6.74 16.40
N ARG A 50 -11.02 -5.50 16.34
CA ARG A 50 -10.88 -4.70 15.13
C ARG A 50 -9.45 -4.21 15.01
N TRP A 51 -9.02 -3.96 13.78
CA TRP A 51 -7.75 -3.29 13.52
C TRP A 51 -7.82 -1.84 14.01
N ASP A 52 -6.74 -1.34 14.61
CA ASP A 52 -6.60 -0.01 15.24
C ASP A 52 -6.68 1.19 14.26
N GLY A 53 -7.06 0.94 13.01
CA GLY A 53 -7.16 1.96 11.97
C GLY A 53 -7.79 1.42 10.68
N PRO A 54 -8.12 2.32 9.74
CA PRO A 54 -8.61 1.94 8.43
C PRO A 54 -7.48 1.28 7.60
N PRO A 55 -7.84 0.38 6.65
CA PRO A 55 -6.86 -0.16 5.72
C PRO A 55 -6.27 0.94 4.82
N PRO A 56 -4.95 0.89 4.53
CA PRO A 56 -4.32 1.84 3.61
C PRO A 56 -4.74 1.59 2.15
N HIS A 57 -4.24 2.39 1.22
CA HIS A 57 -4.40 2.15 -0.21
C HIS A 57 -3.07 2.35 -0.96
N CYS A 58 -2.95 1.71 -2.12
CA CYS A 58 -1.77 1.79 -2.97
C CYS A 58 -2.03 2.72 -4.15
N GLU A 59 -1.33 3.85 -4.20
CA GLU A 59 -1.43 4.83 -5.27
C GLU A 59 -0.33 4.60 -6.32
N PRO A 60 -0.63 4.66 -7.62
CA PRO A 60 0.41 4.52 -8.65
C PRO A 60 1.42 5.66 -8.54
N ILE A 61 2.70 5.33 -8.68
CA ILE A 61 3.78 6.32 -8.71
C ILE A 61 3.76 7.00 -10.07
N TYR A 62 3.49 8.30 -10.06
CA TYR A 62 3.66 9.14 -11.24
C TYR A 62 5.06 9.74 -11.24
N CYS A 63 5.85 9.37 -12.25
CA CYS A 63 7.08 10.09 -12.53
C CYS A 63 6.74 11.51 -12.97
N GLN A 64 7.42 12.48 -12.39
CA GLN A 64 7.34 13.86 -12.85
C GLN A 64 7.90 13.97 -14.26
N GLU A 65 7.21 14.74 -15.09
CA GLU A 65 7.62 15.01 -16.46
C GLU A 65 9.05 15.60 -16.43
N PRO A 66 10.01 14.98 -17.14
CA PRO A 66 11.37 15.50 -17.18
C PRO A 66 11.36 16.93 -17.76
N PRO A 67 12.23 17.83 -17.28
CA PRO A 67 12.31 19.19 -17.80
C PRO A 67 12.60 19.17 -19.31
N PRO A 68 12.02 20.11 -20.08
CA PRO A 68 12.22 20.16 -21.52
C PRO A 68 13.70 20.41 -21.82
N ILE A 69 14.34 19.45 -22.49
CA ILE A 69 15.71 19.60 -22.97
C ILE A 69 15.72 20.50 -24.21
N ARG A 70 16.54 21.56 -24.22
CA ARG A 70 16.77 22.36 -25.42
C ARG A 70 17.63 21.56 -26.40
N GLN A 71 17.15 21.37 -27.63
CA GLN A 71 17.78 20.63 -28.74
C GLN A 71 17.82 19.09 -28.62
N GLY A 72 17.03 18.49 -27.72
CA GLY A 72 16.84 17.02 -27.70
C GLY A 72 15.38 16.64 -27.88
N GLY A 73 15.11 15.59 -28.66
CA GLY A 73 13.77 15.05 -28.82
C GLY A 73 13.44 14.10 -27.66
N LEU A 74 12.50 14.49 -26.80
CA LEU A 74 11.83 13.58 -25.87
C LEU A 74 10.61 12.99 -26.59
N THR A 75 10.59 11.68 -26.83
CA THR A 75 9.37 10.97 -27.26
C THR A 75 8.77 10.30 -26.05
N LEU A 76 7.72 10.89 -25.48
CA LEU A 76 6.91 10.25 -24.46
C LEU A 76 6.15 9.10 -25.12
N SER A 77 6.45 7.87 -24.73
CA SER A 77 5.59 6.73 -25.04
C SER A 77 4.43 6.75 -24.05
N THR A 78 3.42 7.57 -24.32
CA THR A 78 2.15 7.49 -23.60
C THR A 78 1.48 6.18 -23.99
N ASN A 79 1.74 5.12 -23.23
CA ASN A 79 0.94 3.90 -23.30
C ASN A 79 -0.30 4.12 -22.44
N SER A 80 -1.17 4.99 -22.93
CA SER A 80 -2.50 5.22 -22.37
C SER A 80 -3.42 4.19 -23.04
N THR A 81 -3.72 3.11 -22.33
CA THR A 81 -4.82 2.19 -22.69
C THR A 81 -6.15 2.84 -22.35
#